data_AF-A0A0H5BHH4-F1
#
_entry.id   AF-A0A0H5BHH4-F1
#
_cell.length_a   1.000
_cell.length_b   1.000
_cell.length_c   1.000
_cell.angle_alpha   90.00
_cell.angle_beta   90.00
_cell.angle_gamma   90.00
#
_symmetry.space_group_name_H-M   'P 1'
#
loop_
_entity.id
_entity.type
_entity.pdbx_description
1 polymer ?
#
loop_
_entity_poly.entity_id
_entity_poly.type
_entity_poly.pdbx_seq_one_letter_code
_entity_poly.pdbx_strand_id
1 'polypeptide(L)' 'MRAPDAITLPAESIPAGDLMDRGLDKLRTCWLALQSDNRGWLDEEALDAVAATIESVLRDLKPVRDRLQGVDGGVS' A
#
# COMPACT_ATOMS: atom_id res chain seq x y z
N MET A 1 17.31 23.24 -30.54
CA MET A 1 17.31 22.11 -29.60
C MET A 1 15.86 21.91 -29.15
N ARG A 2 15.17 20.87 -29.61
CA ARG A 2 13.77 20.59 -29.19
C ARG A 2 13.81 19.95 -27.80
N ALA A 3 12.96 20.42 -26.89
CA ALA A 3 12.73 19.76 -25.61
C ALA A 3 12.17 18.35 -25.87
N PRO A 4 12.55 17.32 -25.09
CA PRO A 4 11.92 16.02 -25.19
C PRO A 4 10.43 16.15 -24.86
N ASP A 5 9.58 15.59 -25.72
CA ASP A 5 8.15 15.48 -25.45
C ASP A 5 7.98 14.74 -24.13
N ALA A 6 7.33 15.40 -23.17
CA ALA A 6 7.05 14.80 -21.87
C ALA A 6 6.18 13.57 -22.11
N ILE A 7 6.72 12.39 -21.80
CA ILE A 7 5.96 11.14 -21.80
C ILE A 7 4.99 11.24 -20.62
N THR A 8 3.77 11.68 -20.89
CA THR A 8 2.66 11.56 -19.95
C THR A 8 2.29 10.09 -19.93
N LEU A 9 2.88 9.32 -19.00
CA LEU A 9 2.39 7.97 -18.73
C LEU A 9 0.93 8.12 -18.27
N PRO A 10 -0.04 7.43 -18.90
CA PRO A 10 -1.36 7.35 -18.32
C PRO A 10 -1.20 6.81 -16.90
N ALA A 11 -2.00 7.32 -15.95
CA ALA A 11 -2.06 6.75 -14.61
C ALA A 11 -2.60 5.33 -14.74
N GLU A 12 -1.72 4.39 -15.06
CA GLU A 12 -2.04 2.99 -15.23
C GLU A 12 -2.60 2.52 -13.89
N SER A 13 -3.80 1.93 -13.95
CA SER A 13 -4.38 1.23 -12.83
C SER A 13 -3.35 0.20 -12.35
N ILE A 14 -2.75 0.43 -11.17
CA ILE A 14 -1.82 -0.51 -10.58
C ILE A 14 -2.54 -1.87 -10.53
N PRO A 15 -1.96 -2.95 -11.10
CA PRO A 15 -2.56 -4.27 -11.06
C PRO A 15 -2.94 -4.67 -9.63
N ALA A 16 -4.08 -5.34 -9.47
CA ALA A 16 -4.55 -5.77 -8.14
C ALA A 16 -3.56 -6.72 -7.44
N GLY A 17 -2.80 -7.51 -8.22
CA GLY A 17 -1.69 -8.33 -7.71
C GLY A 17 -0.59 -7.48 -7.10
N ASP A 18 -0.12 -6.46 -7.82
CA ASP A 18 0.93 -5.55 -7.35
C ASP A 18 0.52 -4.78 -6.09
N LEU A 19 -0.77 -4.39 -5.97
CA LEU A 19 -1.31 -3.79 -4.75
C LEU A 19 -1.32 -4.78 -3.57
N MET A 20 -1.65 -6.06 -3.81
CA MET A 20 -1.56 -7.11 -2.79
C MET A 20 -0.13 -7.34 -2.33
N ASP A 21 0.81 -7.54 -3.26
CA ASP A 21 2.20 -7.83 -2.94
C ASP A 21 2.83 -6.68 -2.15
N ARG A 22 2.59 -5.43 -2.59
CA ARG A 22 3.01 -4.23 -1.85
C ARG A 22 2.40 -4.18 -0.45
N GLY A 23 1.12 -4.51 -0.32
CA GLY A 23 0.43 -4.57 0.96
C GLY A 23 1.04 -5.60 1.90
N LEU A 24 1.33 -6.80 1.38
CA LEU A 24 1.95 -7.89 2.13
C LEU A 24 3.36 -7.53 2.61
N ASP A 25 4.18 -6.90 1.78
CA ASP A 25 5.55 -6.53 2.16
C ASP A 25 5.58 -5.44 3.24
N LYS A 26 4.68 -4.45 3.15
CA LYS A 26 4.47 -3.46 4.21
C LYS A 26 4.03 -4.12 5.52
N LEU A 27 3.06 -5.03 5.47
CA LEU A 27 2.57 -5.75 6.67
C LEU A 27 3.66 -6.63 7.29
N ARG A 28 4.48 -7.32 6.48
CA ARG A 28 5.63 -8.09 6.97
C ARG A 28 6.61 -7.18 7.71
N THR A 29 6.87 -5.99 7.17
CA THR A 29 7.76 -5.00 7.79
C THR A 29 7.20 -4.52 9.14
N CYS A 30 5.93 -4.15 9.19
CA CYS A 30 5.25 -3.78 10.44
C CYS A 30 5.26 -4.92 11.46
N TRP A 31 5.01 -6.16 11.01
CA TRP A 31 5.04 -7.33 11.87
C TRP A 31 6.41 -7.56 12.49
N LEU A 32 7.49 -7.49 11.70
CA LEU A 32 8.86 -7.59 12.19
C LEU A 32 9.18 -6.50 13.21
N ALA A 33 8.79 -5.26 12.94
CA ALA A 33 8.99 -4.15 13.87
C ALA A 33 8.30 -4.39 15.22
N LEU A 34 7.06 -4.92 15.19
CA LEU A 34 6.24 -5.14 16.38
C LEU A 34 6.59 -6.41 17.18
N GLN A 35 7.51 -7.25 16.72
CA GLN A 35 7.91 -8.44 17.47
C GLN A 35 8.52 -8.08 18.82
N SER A 36 8.33 -8.96 19.81
CA SER A 36 8.82 -8.76 21.19
C SER A 36 10.29 -8.40 21.26
N ASP A 37 11.09 -9.00 20.37
CA ASP A 37 12.54 -8.87 20.34
C ASP A 37 12.98 -7.48 19.82
N ASN A 38 12.12 -6.81 19.04
CA ASN A 38 12.35 -5.49 18.46
C ASN A 38 11.57 -4.38 19.19
N ARG A 39 10.60 -4.75 20.04
CA ARG A 39 9.72 -3.80 20.73
C ARG A 39 10.46 -2.83 21.65
N GLY A 40 11.62 -3.22 22.19
CA GLY A 40 12.48 -2.34 22.98
C GLY A 40 13.14 -1.21 22.18
N TRP A 41 13.08 -1.26 20.85
CA TRP A 41 13.65 -0.28 19.92
C TRP A 41 12.59 0.65 19.34
N LEU A 42 11.31 0.39 19.62
CA LEU A 42 10.20 1.21 19.14
C LEU A 42 9.91 2.30 20.17
N ASP A 43 10.28 3.53 19.83
CA ASP A 43 9.75 4.72 20.49
C ASP A 43 8.37 5.09 19.92
N GLU A 44 7.78 6.16 20.45
CA GLU A 44 6.45 6.62 20.07
C GLU A 44 6.38 7.01 18.58
N GLU A 45 7.42 7.65 18.06
CA GLU A 45 7.50 8.04 16.64
C GLU A 45 7.59 6.81 15.71
N ALA A 46 8.34 5.77 16.12
CA ALA A 46 8.39 4.53 15.38
C ALA A 46 7.04 3.79 15.39
N LEU A 47 6.29 3.85 16.50
CA LEU A 47 4.93 3.30 16.57
C LEU A 47 3.97 4.05 15.65
N ASP A 48 4.06 5.37 15.58
CA ASP A 48 3.27 6.19 14.66
C ASP A 48 3.59 5.86 13.20
N ALA A 49 4.86 5.66 12.87
CA ALA A 49 5.28 5.24 11.53
C ALA A 49 4.72 3.86 11.15
N VAL A 50 4.69 2.91 12.09
CA VAL A 50 4.06 1.60 11.90
C VAL A 50 2.56 1.75 11.67
N ALA A 51 1.87 2.57 12.47
CA ALA A 51 0.43 2.83 12.32
C ALA A 51 0.12 3.45 10.95
N ALA A 52 0.85 4.49 10.54
CA ALA A 52 0.70 5.13 9.23
C ALA A 52 0.95 4.16 8.07
N THR A 53 1.90 3.23 8.23
CA THR A 53 2.18 2.18 7.24
C THR A 53 1.01 1.22 7.11
N ILE A 54 0.42 0.78 8.23
CA ILE A 54 -0.78 -0.07 8.24
C ILE A 54 -1.96 0.65 7.56
N GLU A 55 -2.20 1.93 7.87
CA GLU A 55 -3.25 2.73 7.22
C GLU A 55 -3.03 2.85 5.70
N SER A 56 -1.78 3.00 5.26
CA SER A 56 -1.45 2.99 3.83
C SER A 56 -1.79 1.65 3.19
N VAL A 57 -1.50 0.52 3.85
CA VAL A 57 -1.87 -0.81 3.32
C VAL A 57 -3.38 -0.94 3.19
N LEU A 58 -4.15 -0.50 4.19
CA LEU A 58 -5.62 -0.57 4.14
C LEU A 58 -6.18 0.22 2.95
N ARG A 59 -5.59 1.39 2.65
CA ARG A 59 -5.95 2.17 1.46
C ARG A 59 -5.58 1.46 0.16
N ASP A 60 -4.39 0.87 0.09
CA ASP A 60 -3.91 0.17 -1.10
C ASP A 60 -4.72 -1.11 -1.40
N LEU A 61 -5.17 -1.83 -0.36
CA LEU A 61 -5.92 -3.09 -0.50
C LEU A 61 -7.44 -2.91 -0.63
N LYS A 62 -7.98 -1.74 -0.27
CA LYS A 62 -9.41 -1.46 -0.39
C LYS A 62 -9.94 -1.64 -1.82
N PRO A 63 -9.30 -1.11 -2.88
CA PRO A 63 -9.72 -1.35 -4.26
C PRO A 63 -9.70 -2.83 -4.66
N VAL A 64 -8.69 -3.59 -4.18
CA VAL A 64 -8.61 -5.04 -4.44
C VAL A 64 -9.80 -5.77 -3.83
N ARG A 65 -10.13 -5.45 -2.58
CA ARG A 65 -11.30 -6.00 -1.89
C ARG A 65 -12.60 -5.62 -2.58
N ASP A 66 -12.78 -4.34 -2.93
CA ASP A 66 -14.01 -3.83 -3.55
C ASP A 66 -14.23 -4.49 -4.93
N ARG A 67 -13.16 -4.75 -5.69
CA ARG A 67 -13.19 -5.54 -6.93
C ARG A 67 -13.59 -7.00 -6.71
N LEU A 68 -12.99 -7.67 -5.72
CA LEU A 68 -13.32 -9.07 -5.40
C LEU A 68 -14.77 -9.24 -4.92
N GLN A 69 -15.31 -8.24 -4.21
CA GLN A 69 -16.68 -8.23 -3.74
C GLN A 69 -17.69 -7.79 -4.82
N GLY A 70 -17.22 -7.45 -6.03
CA GLY A 70 -18.09 -6.99 -7.12
C GLY A 70 -18.71 -5.60 -6.89
N VAL A 71 -18.18 -4.81 -5.95
CA VAL A 71 -18.70 -3.48 -5.58
C VAL A 71 -18.30 -2.44 -6.63
N ASP A 72 -17.18 -2.65 -7.34
CA ASP A 72 -16.76 -1.83 -8.48
C ASP A 72 -17.61 -2.05 -9.75
N GLY A 73 -18.59 -2.95 -9.72
CA GLY A 73 -19.47 -3.29 -10.85
C GLY A 73 -20.72 -2.41 -11.02
N GLY A 74 -20.77 -1.25 -10.39
CA GLY A 74 -21.91 -0.32 -10.42
C GLY A 74 -22.09 0.44 -11.74
N VAL A 75 -22.13 -0.25 -12.89
CA VAL A 75 -22.79 0.21 -14.12
C VAL A 75 -23.33 -1.02 -14.85
N SER A 76 -24.64 -1.22 -14.79
CA SER A 76 -25.43 -1.99 -15.76
C SER A 76 -26.76 -1.27 -15.94
#